data_AF-A0A841YI27-F1
#
_entry.id   AF-A0A841YI27-F1
#
_cell.length_a   1.000
_cell.length_b   1.000
_cell.length_c   1.000
_cell.angle_alpha   90.00
_cell.angle_beta   90.00
_cell.angle_gamma   90.00
#
_symmetry.space_group_name_H-M   'P 1'
#
loop_
_entity.id
_entity.type
_entity.pdbx_description
1 polymer ?
#
loop_
_entity_poly.entity_id
_entity_poly.type
_entity_poly.pdbx_seq_one_letter_code
_entity_poly.pdbx_strand_id
1 'polypeptide(L)'
;MFKKLFGQNENYIDSELSAEVPLPKHVAIIMDGNGRWAKRRFLPRIAGHKEGMNVVKKITKYASSLGIEVLTLYAFSTENWKRPTDEVDFLMKLPVEFFETFVPELVEENVRVNIMGYRENLPAHTLKSVEDAIEATKHCTGLVLNFALNYGGRAEILSATKAAILELKAEGRNPEDITEADIDNHLMSQGLGDPDLLIRTSGELRLSNFMLWQLAYSEFYFTEVHWPDFKEEDFLQAMIDYQNRSRRYGGL
;
A
#
# COMPACT_ATOMS: atom_id res chain seq x y z
N MET A 1 -18.79 -17.48 13.98
CA MET A 1 -18.21 -18.31 15.06
C MET A 1 -16.78 -17.88 15.46
N PHE A 2 -16.23 -16.80 14.87
CA PHE A 2 -14.85 -16.32 15.12
C PHE A 2 -14.68 -15.29 16.24
N LYS A 3 -15.75 -14.80 16.88
CA LYS A 3 -15.65 -14.01 18.12
C LYS A 3 -15.03 -14.77 19.31
N LYS A 4 -14.75 -16.08 19.17
CA LYS A 4 -14.44 -16.98 20.31
C LYS A 4 -13.02 -17.55 20.36
N LEU A 5 -12.14 -17.24 19.40
CA LEU A 5 -10.75 -17.73 19.42
C LEU A 5 -9.68 -16.64 19.60
N PHE A 6 -10.01 -15.34 19.47
CA PHE A 6 -9.07 -14.22 19.66
C PHE A 6 -9.53 -13.16 20.69
N GLY A 7 -10.66 -13.38 21.35
CA GLY A 7 -11.43 -12.33 22.05
C GLY A 7 -10.93 -11.80 23.40
N GLN A 8 -9.67 -12.02 23.82
CA GLN A 8 -9.17 -11.44 25.09
C GLN A 8 -8.06 -10.40 24.93
N ASN A 9 -7.18 -10.48 23.93
CA ASN A 9 -6.10 -9.50 23.76
C ASN A 9 -6.42 -8.40 22.73
N GLU A 10 -7.11 -8.70 21.63
CA GLU A 10 -7.47 -7.70 20.60
C GLU A 10 -8.41 -6.61 21.16
N ASN A 11 -9.40 -7.02 21.98
CA ASN A 11 -10.33 -6.08 22.63
C ASN A 11 -9.66 -5.08 23.58
N TYR A 12 -8.47 -5.41 24.12
CA TYR A 12 -7.74 -4.48 24.98
C TYR A 12 -6.94 -3.47 24.15
N ILE A 13 -6.28 -3.96 23.09
CA ILE A 13 -5.49 -3.13 22.17
C ILE A 13 -6.40 -2.07 21.54
N ASP A 14 -7.56 -2.46 21.03
CA ASP A 14 -8.46 -1.56 20.30
C ASP A 14 -9.29 -0.63 21.20
N SER A 15 -9.19 -0.73 22.52
CA SER A 15 -10.02 0.03 23.48
C SER A 15 -9.81 1.55 23.43
N GLU A 16 -8.72 1.99 22.79
CA GLU A 16 -8.36 3.40 22.60
C GLU A 16 -8.97 4.03 21.34
N LEU A 17 -9.55 3.23 20.44
CA LEU A 17 -10.23 3.76 19.26
C LEU A 17 -11.55 4.43 19.63
N SER A 18 -11.78 5.62 19.06
CA SER A 18 -13.07 6.28 19.17
C SER A 18 -14.12 5.51 18.37
N ALA A 19 -15.25 5.21 19.00
CA ALA A 19 -16.42 4.65 18.32
C ALA A 19 -17.18 5.71 17.48
N GLU A 20 -16.92 7.00 17.72
CA GLU A 20 -17.65 8.11 17.08
C GLU A 20 -16.92 8.67 15.85
N VAL A 21 -15.61 8.52 15.77
CA VAL A 21 -14.80 9.00 14.65
C VAL A 21 -14.51 7.82 13.72
N PRO A 22 -14.79 7.90 12.40
CA PRO A 22 -14.52 6.79 11.50
C PRO A 22 -13.01 6.52 11.36
N LEU A 23 -12.67 5.26 11.15
CA LEU A 23 -11.33 4.85 10.74
C LEU A 23 -11.06 5.26 9.27
N PRO A 24 -9.78 5.39 8.86
CA PRO A 24 -9.46 5.61 7.46
C PRO A 24 -9.92 4.40 6.63
N LYS A 25 -10.56 4.66 5.49
CA LYS A 25 -10.98 3.59 4.57
C LYS A 25 -9.81 3.06 3.77
N HIS A 26 -8.93 3.97 3.35
CA HIS A 26 -7.75 3.63 2.57
C HIS A 26 -6.49 4.10 3.31
N VAL A 27 -5.63 3.14 3.66
CA VAL A 27 -4.32 3.38 4.26
C VAL A 27 -3.22 3.07 3.24
N ALA A 28 -2.33 4.03 3.00
CA ALA A 28 -1.14 3.85 2.18
C ALA A 28 0.10 3.75 3.07
N ILE A 29 1.01 2.80 2.81
CA ILE A 29 2.22 2.59 3.63
C ILE A 29 3.48 2.61 2.78
N ILE A 30 4.43 3.47 3.16
CA ILE A 30 5.81 3.43 2.70
C ILE A 30 6.63 2.59 3.69
N MET A 31 6.89 1.34 3.30
CA MET A 31 7.56 0.30 4.11
C MET A 31 9.09 0.50 4.16
N ASP A 32 9.55 1.61 4.72
CA ASP A 32 10.97 1.98 4.80
C ASP A 32 11.66 1.39 6.05
N GLY A 33 12.99 1.30 6.02
CA GLY A 33 13.81 0.86 7.15
C GLY A 33 14.38 -0.55 7.03
N ASN A 34 13.92 -1.39 6.08
CA ASN A 34 14.35 -2.78 5.91
C ASN A 34 15.89 -2.96 5.93
N GLY A 35 16.60 -2.26 5.04
CA GLY A 35 18.06 -2.38 4.96
C GLY A 35 18.81 -1.80 6.17
N ARG A 36 18.26 -0.76 6.81
CA ARG A 36 18.84 -0.17 8.03
C ARG A 36 18.65 -1.10 9.22
N TRP A 37 17.49 -1.73 9.34
CA TRP A 37 17.17 -2.74 10.34
C TRP A 37 18.16 -3.90 10.29
N ALA A 38 18.43 -4.43 9.09
CA ALA A 38 19.38 -5.53 8.90
C ALA A 38 20.80 -5.11 9.27
N LYS A 39 21.23 -3.92 8.80
CA LYS A 39 22.57 -3.39 9.10
C LYS A 39 22.81 -3.21 10.60
N ARG A 40 21.82 -2.72 11.36
CA ARG A 40 21.92 -2.58 12.82
C ARG A 40 22.12 -3.91 13.56
N ARG A 41 21.74 -5.02 12.92
CA ARG A 41 21.87 -6.39 13.45
C ARG A 41 23.02 -7.17 12.81
N PHE A 42 23.91 -6.51 12.06
CA PHE A 42 25.00 -7.15 11.32
C PHE A 42 24.52 -8.23 10.32
N LEU A 43 23.31 -8.06 9.78
CA LEU A 43 22.70 -8.95 8.79
C LEU A 43 22.78 -8.36 7.38
N PRO A 44 22.77 -9.20 6.32
CA PRO A 44 22.61 -8.72 4.95
C PRO A 44 21.26 -8.01 4.77
N ARG A 45 21.19 -6.98 3.92
CA ARG A 45 19.97 -6.18 3.64
C ARG A 45 18.76 -7.05 3.31
N ILE A 46 19.01 -8.14 2.59
CA ILE A 46 18.06 -9.19 2.22
C ILE A 46 17.27 -9.72 3.43
N ALA A 47 17.93 -9.94 4.57
CA ALA A 47 17.26 -10.43 5.77
C ALA A 47 16.18 -9.45 6.27
N GLY A 48 16.45 -8.14 6.20
CA GLY A 48 15.47 -7.12 6.56
C GLY A 48 14.26 -7.12 5.63
N HIS A 49 14.44 -7.34 4.34
CA HIS A 49 13.34 -7.46 3.40
C HIS A 49 12.49 -8.71 3.64
N LYS A 50 13.10 -9.84 4.00
CA LYS A 50 12.37 -11.06 4.38
C LYS A 50 11.50 -10.84 5.62
N GLU A 51 12.06 -10.23 6.66
CA GLU A 51 11.26 -9.87 7.84
C GLU A 51 10.17 -8.84 7.51
N GLY A 52 10.44 -7.89 6.62
CA GLY A 52 9.44 -6.97 6.12
C GLY A 52 8.24 -7.65 5.48
N MET A 53 8.44 -8.78 4.79
CA MET A 53 7.31 -9.55 4.23
C MET A 53 6.45 -10.21 5.32
N ASN A 54 7.04 -10.63 6.43
CA ASN A 54 6.28 -11.14 7.57
C ASN A 54 5.39 -10.05 8.19
N VAL A 55 5.90 -8.82 8.25
CA VAL A 55 5.12 -7.66 8.74
C VAL A 55 3.94 -7.35 7.80
N VAL A 56 4.12 -7.43 6.49
CA VAL A 56 3.00 -7.28 5.53
C VAL A 56 1.85 -8.22 5.87
N LYS A 57 2.15 -9.51 6.16
CA LYS A 57 1.12 -10.49 6.51
C LYS A 57 0.33 -10.08 7.75
N LYS A 58 1.04 -9.72 8.83
CA LYS A 58 0.44 -9.32 10.11
C LYS A 58 -0.42 -8.06 9.98
N ILE A 59 0.13 -7.02 9.37
CA ILE A 59 -0.57 -5.74 9.19
C ILE A 59 -1.77 -5.88 8.26
N THR A 60 -1.70 -6.72 7.23
CA THR A 60 -2.86 -7.00 6.36
C THR A 60 -4.00 -7.61 7.15
N LYS A 61 -3.72 -8.64 7.98
CA LYS A 61 -4.74 -9.29 8.81
C LYS A 61 -5.35 -8.32 9.81
N TYR A 62 -4.52 -7.54 10.49
CA TYR A 62 -4.97 -6.57 11.48
C TYR A 62 -5.76 -5.42 10.83
N ALA A 63 -5.33 -4.91 9.68
CA ALA A 63 -6.10 -3.91 8.92
C ALA A 63 -7.47 -4.48 8.48
N SER A 64 -7.51 -5.74 8.06
CA SER A 64 -8.76 -6.40 7.70
C SER A 64 -9.69 -6.59 8.91
N SER A 65 -9.17 -6.91 10.10
CA SER A 65 -9.98 -7.05 11.32
C SER A 65 -10.54 -5.71 11.82
N LEU A 66 -9.83 -4.61 11.58
CA LEU A 66 -10.29 -3.24 11.86
C LEU A 66 -11.32 -2.72 10.83
N GLY A 67 -11.52 -3.43 9.72
CA GLY A 67 -12.46 -3.02 8.67
C GLY A 67 -11.90 -1.97 7.71
N ILE A 68 -10.57 -1.86 7.59
CA ILE A 68 -9.93 -1.06 6.54
C ILE A 68 -10.32 -1.62 5.17
N GLU A 69 -10.77 -0.76 4.26
CA GLU A 69 -11.26 -1.17 2.94
C GLU A 69 -10.11 -1.40 1.96
N VAL A 70 -9.07 -0.55 1.99
CA VAL A 70 -7.91 -0.63 1.09
C VAL A 70 -6.61 -0.41 1.84
N LEU A 71 -5.64 -1.31 1.62
CA LEU A 71 -4.27 -1.17 2.10
C LEU A 71 -3.32 -1.12 0.90
N THR A 72 -2.73 0.04 0.63
CA THR A 72 -1.77 0.22 -0.47
C THR A 72 -0.33 0.23 0.03
N LEU A 73 0.50 -0.70 -0.43
CA LEU A 73 1.87 -0.88 0.05
C LEU A 73 2.89 -0.49 -1.01
N TYR A 74 3.84 0.38 -0.66
CA TYR A 74 4.92 0.76 -1.57
C TYR A 74 6.02 -0.31 -1.62
N ALA A 75 5.84 -1.30 -2.49
CA ALA A 75 6.72 -2.47 -2.57
C ALA A 75 8.01 -2.20 -3.36
N PHE A 76 7.91 -1.55 -4.52
CA PHE A 76 9.07 -1.22 -5.35
C PHE A 76 8.83 0.03 -6.20
N SER A 77 9.73 1.01 -6.13
CA SER A 77 9.63 2.26 -6.90
C SER A 77 10.33 2.19 -8.26
N THR A 78 9.92 3.05 -9.20
CA THR A 78 10.65 3.28 -10.47
C THR A 78 12.11 3.71 -10.25
N GLU A 79 12.40 4.38 -9.14
CA GLU A 79 13.76 4.79 -8.81
C GLU A 79 14.62 3.63 -8.25
N ASN A 80 14.02 2.51 -7.82
CA ASN A 80 14.77 1.38 -7.26
C ASN A 80 15.55 0.57 -8.29
N TRP A 81 15.28 0.74 -9.59
CA TRP A 81 16.13 0.20 -10.66
C TRP A 81 17.56 0.75 -10.66
N LYS A 82 17.82 1.85 -9.94
CA LYS A 82 19.17 2.42 -9.76
C LYS A 82 20.00 1.70 -8.69
N ARG A 83 19.42 0.73 -7.97
CA ARG A 83 20.12 -0.05 -6.94
C ARG A 83 21.03 -1.11 -7.58
N PRO A 84 21.98 -1.69 -6.83
CA PRO A 84 22.82 -2.78 -7.33
C PRO A 84 21.96 -3.95 -7.88
N THR A 85 22.40 -4.56 -8.99
CA THR A 85 21.66 -5.62 -9.69
C THR A 85 21.28 -6.77 -8.75
N ASP A 86 22.19 -7.22 -7.90
CA ASP A 86 21.92 -8.30 -6.93
C ASP A 86 20.78 -7.96 -5.95
N GLU A 87 20.65 -6.69 -5.56
CA GLU A 87 19.55 -6.23 -4.69
C GLU A 87 18.23 -6.18 -5.49
N VAL A 88 18.26 -5.71 -6.74
CA VAL A 88 17.08 -5.68 -7.62
C VAL A 88 16.57 -7.10 -7.91
N ASP A 89 17.46 -8.01 -8.32
CA ASP A 89 17.13 -9.39 -8.62
C ASP A 89 16.53 -10.12 -7.41
N PHE A 90 17.03 -9.82 -6.21
CA PHE A 90 16.46 -10.35 -4.98
C PHE A 90 15.05 -9.78 -4.71
N LEU A 91 14.88 -8.46 -4.82
CA LEU A 91 13.58 -7.81 -4.60
C LEU A 91 12.51 -8.34 -5.54
N MET A 92 12.86 -8.68 -6.79
CA MET A 92 11.92 -9.24 -7.76
C MET A 92 11.51 -10.70 -7.46
N LYS A 93 12.26 -11.42 -6.62
CA LYS A 93 11.90 -12.77 -6.17
C LYS A 93 10.96 -12.78 -4.97
N LEU A 94 10.93 -11.69 -4.18
CA LEU A 94 10.11 -11.60 -2.97
C LEU A 94 8.60 -11.75 -3.23
N PRO A 95 8.01 -11.16 -4.28
CA PRO A 95 6.60 -11.40 -4.59
C PRO A 95 6.29 -12.89 -4.79
N VAL A 96 7.20 -13.65 -5.41
CA VAL A 96 7.03 -15.10 -5.60
C VAL A 96 6.96 -15.82 -4.26
N GLU A 97 7.97 -15.64 -3.41
CA GLU A 97 8.01 -16.25 -2.07
C GLU A 97 6.80 -15.85 -1.21
N PHE A 98 6.37 -14.60 -1.34
CA PHE A 98 5.23 -14.06 -0.61
C PHE A 98 3.91 -14.67 -1.06
N PHE A 99 3.59 -14.60 -2.35
CA PHE A 99 2.30 -15.07 -2.85
C PHE A 99 2.17 -16.58 -2.79
N GLU A 100 3.24 -17.35 -3.06
CA GLU A 100 3.20 -18.81 -2.94
C GLU A 100 2.80 -19.27 -1.53
N THR A 101 3.24 -18.54 -0.50
CA THR A 101 2.95 -18.91 0.90
C THR A 101 1.69 -18.25 1.46
N PHE A 102 1.34 -17.05 0.97
CA PHE A 102 0.33 -16.22 1.63
C PHE A 102 -1.01 -16.18 0.91
N VAL A 103 -1.07 -16.48 -0.39
CA VAL A 103 -2.35 -16.46 -1.13
C VAL A 103 -3.43 -17.35 -0.48
N PRO A 104 -3.14 -18.57 0.02
CA PRO A 104 -4.15 -19.37 0.71
C PRO A 104 -4.74 -18.65 1.95
N GLU A 105 -3.89 -17.98 2.73
CA GLU A 105 -4.31 -17.19 3.89
C GLU A 105 -5.11 -15.95 3.46
N LEU A 106 -4.70 -15.26 2.38
CA LEU A 106 -5.45 -14.12 1.84
C LEU A 106 -6.88 -14.50 1.44
N VAL A 107 -7.06 -15.66 0.82
CA VAL A 107 -8.39 -16.18 0.46
C VAL A 107 -9.21 -16.51 1.71
N GLU A 108 -8.60 -17.15 2.72
CA GLU A 108 -9.26 -17.45 3.99
C GLU A 108 -9.75 -16.17 4.70
N GLU A 109 -8.96 -15.11 4.65
CA GLU A 109 -9.28 -13.80 5.22
C GLU A 109 -10.16 -12.92 4.31
N ASN A 110 -10.63 -13.44 3.17
CA ASN A 110 -11.44 -12.71 2.18
C ASN A 110 -10.76 -11.42 1.66
N VAL A 111 -9.43 -11.44 1.52
CA VAL A 111 -8.62 -10.32 1.03
C VAL A 111 -8.43 -10.42 -0.48
N ARG A 112 -8.69 -9.33 -1.21
CA ARG A 112 -8.49 -9.23 -2.65
C ARG A 112 -7.15 -8.57 -2.98
N VAL A 113 -6.30 -9.25 -3.76
CA VAL A 113 -5.04 -8.67 -4.23
C VAL A 113 -5.29 -7.76 -5.43
N ASN A 114 -4.71 -6.56 -5.38
CA ASN A 114 -4.61 -5.64 -6.52
C ASN A 114 -3.14 -5.22 -6.71
N ILE A 115 -2.80 -4.77 -7.91
CA ILE A 115 -1.47 -4.25 -8.22
C ILE A 115 -1.60 -2.97 -9.02
N MET A 116 -0.75 -2.01 -8.70
CA MET A 116 -0.53 -0.82 -9.51
C MET A 116 0.96 -0.64 -9.80
N GLY A 117 1.27 0.01 -10.92
CA GLY A 117 2.62 0.22 -11.42
C GLY A 117 2.88 -0.44 -12.77
N TYR A 118 4.11 -0.31 -13.23
CA TYR A 118 4.52 -0.65 -14.58
C TYR A 118 4.94 -2.12 -14.68
N ARG A 119 4.29 -2.87 -15.58
CA ARG A 119 4.63 -4.29 -15.81
C ARG A 119 5.92 -4.45 -16.60
N GLU A 120 6.33 -3.40 -17.31
CA GLU A 120 7.56 -3.35 -18.08
C GLU A 120 8.77 -3.60 -17.17
N ASN A 121 9.71 -4.41 -17.62
CA ASN A 121 10.93 -4.81 -16.91
C ASN A 121 10.74 -5.75 -15.70
N LEU A 122 9.51 -6.05 -15.28
CA LEU A 122 9.30 -7.10 -14.28
C LEU A 122 9.69 -8.47 -14.86
N PRO A 123 10.46 -9.29 -14.13
CA PRO A 123 10.76 -10.64 -14.58
C PRO A 123 9.48 -11.47 -14.78
N ALA A 124 9.48 -12.36 -15.78
CA ALA A 124 8.31 -13.16 -16.12
C ALA A 124 7.79 -14.01 -14.94
N HIS A 125 8.68 -14.49 -14.06
CA HIS A 125 8.29 -15.23 -12.87
C HIS A 125 7.56 -14.36 -11.84
N THR A 126 8.01 -13.11 -11.66
CA THR A 126 7.38 -12.13 -10.78
C THR A 126 6.00 -11.76 -11.29
N LEU A 127 5.90 -11.44 -12.59
CA LEU A 127 4.62 -11.09 -13.22
C LEU A 127 3.62 -12.24 -13.12
N LYS A 128 4.06 -13.47 -13.43
CA LYS A 128 3.20 -14.66 -13.31
C LYS A 128 2.68 -14.86 -11.89
N SER A 129 3.55 -14.78 -10.88
CA SER A 129 3.15 -14.97 -9.48
C SER A 129 2.13 -13.92 -9.03
N VAL A 130 2.31 -12.67 -9.48
CA VAL A 130 1.38 -11.58 -9.25
C VAL A 130 0.01 -11.85 -9.91
N GLU A 131 0.00 -12.25 -11.19
CA GLU A 131 -1.24 -12.56 -11.92
C GLU A 131 -1.98 -13.74 -11.29
N ASP A 132 -1.26 -14.79 -10.89
CA ASP A 132 -1.82 -15.95 -10.21
C ASP A 132 -2.48 -15.53 -8.87
N ALA A 133 -1.89 -14.61 -8.12
CA ALA A 133 -2.46 -14.08 -6.87
C ALA A 133 -3.72 -13.23 -7.09
N ILE A 134 -3.74 -12.38 -8.11
CA ILE A 134 -4.93 -11.60 -8.50
C ILE A 134 -6.07 -12.55 -8.87
N GLU A 135 -5.81 -13.53 -9.74
CA GLU A 135 -6.81 -14.48 -10.20
C GLU A 135 -7.35 -15.34 -9.03
N ALA A 136 -6.47 -15.81 -8.14
CA ALA A 136 -6.86 -16.61 -6.98
C ALA A 136 -7.76 -15.82 -6.00
N THR A 137 -7.59 -14.50 -5.90
CA THR A 137 -8.30 -13.67 -4.92
C THR A 137 -9.41 -12.80 -5.52
N LYS A 138 -9.67 -12.87 -6.84
CA LYS A 138 -10.64 -11.99 -7.53
C LYS A 138 -12.07 -12.04 -6.99
N HIS A 139 -12.46 -13.16 -6.37
CA HIS A 139 -13.78 -13.39 -5.82
C HIS A 139 -13.93 -12.88 -4.38
N CYS A 140 -12.81 -12.49 -3.75
CA CYS A 140 -12.79 -11.91 -2.42
C CYS A 140 -13.39 -10.50 -2.45
N THR A 141 -14.10 -10.15 -1.38
CA THR A 141 -14.89 -8.91 -1.25
C THR A 141 -14.53 -8.08 -0.01
N GLY A 142 -13.58 -8.56 0.80
CA GLY A 142 -13.06 -7.84 1.95
C GLY A 142 -11.98 -6.83 1.54
N LEU A 143 -10.99 -6.65 2.41
CA LEU A 143 -9.90 -5.68 2.22
C LEU A 143 -9.23 -5.87 0.85
N VAL A 144 -8.96 -4.76 0.16
CA VAL A 144 -8.13 -4.74 -1.05
C VAL A 144 -6.68 -4.50 -0.65
N LEU A 145 -5.84 -5.52 -0.81
CA LEU A 145 -4.40 -5.41 -0.63
C LEU A 145 -3.76 -5.01 -1.95
N ASN A 146 -3.46 -3.72 -2.10
CA ASN A 146 -2.91 -3.14 -3.31
C ASN A 146 -1.38 -3.00 -3.21
N PHE A 147 -0.62 -3.66 -4.09
CA PHE A 147 0.83 -3.45 -4.15
C PHE A 147 1.21 -2.44 -5.23
N ALA A 148 1.97 -1.43 -4.85
CA ALA A 148 2.64 -0.54 -5.78
C ALA A 148 3.99 -1.14 -6.17
N LEU A 149 4.03 -1.85 -7.30
CA LEU A 149 5.19 -2.57 -7.80
C LEU A 149 5.70 -1.91 -9.08
N ASN A 150 6.98 -1.53 -9.10
CA ASN A 150 7.54 -0.70 -10.16
C ASN A 150 6.70 0.56 -10.41
N TYR A 151 6.40 1.27 -9.33
CA TYR A 151 5.46 2.38 -9.32
C TYR A 151 6.15 3.72 -9.00
N GLY A 152 5.70 4.81 -9.61
CA GLY A 152 6.10 6.16 -9.28
C GLY A 152 5.05 7.18 -9.73
N GLY A 153 4.59 8.03 -8.82
CA GLY A 153 3.47 8.95 -9.03
C GLY A 153 3.69 9.95 -10.16
N ARG A 154 4.92 10.45 -10.37
CA ARG A 154 5.23 11.31 -11.53
C ARG A 154 5.01 10.59 -12.86
N ALA A 155 5.41 9.33 -12.94
CA ALA A 155 5.25 8.54 -14.16
C ALA A 155 3.75 8.21 -14.36
N GLU A 156 3.06 7.82 -13.28
CA GLU A 156 1.61 7.58 -13.31
C GLU A 156 0.84 8.80 -13.82
N ILE A 157 1.04 9.98 -13.22
CA ILE A 157 0.38 11.23 -13.65
C ILE A 157 0.64 11.49 -15.14
N LEU A 158 1.89 11.34 -15.59
CA LEU A 158 2.23 11.53 -17.00
C LEU A 158 1.48 10.54 -17.92
N SER A 159 1.40 9.27 -17.53
CA SER A 159 0.66 8.24 -18.27
C SER A 159 -0.85 8.52 -18.28
N ALA A 160 -1.43 8.87 -17.12
CA ALA A 160 -2.85 9.16 -16.96
C ALA A 160 -3.27 10.40 -17.77
N THR A 161 -2.52 11.50 -17.68
CA THR A 161 -2.77 12.71 -18.48
C THR A 161 -2.72 12.42 -19.98
N LYS A 162 -1.76 11.62 -20.44
CA LYS A 162 -1.68 11.24 -21.86
C LYS A 162 -2.90 10.42 -22.30
N ALA A 163 -3.35 9.48 -21.48
CA ALA A 163 -4.53 8.66 -21.78
C ALA A 163 -5.81 9.51 -21.81
N ALA A 164 -6.01 10.37 -20.81
CA ALA A 164 -7.14 11.29 -20.73
C ALA A 164 -7.22 12.21 -21.97
N ILE A 165 -6.10 12.79 -22.41
CA ILE A 165 -6.07 13.63 -23.62
C ILE A 165 -6.43 12.83 -24.88
N LEU A 166 -6.04 11.56 -24.97
CA LEU A 166 -6.40 10.71 -26.11
C LEU A 166 -7.89 10.38 -26.12
N GLU A 167 -8.49 10.07 -24.95
CA GLU A 167 -9.92 9.83 -24.83
C GLU A 167 -10.72 11.10 -25.17
N LEU A 168 -10.37 12.25 -24.59
CA LEU A 168 -10.99 13.55 -24.89
C LEU A 168 -11.04 13.85 -26.39
N LYS A 169 -9.92 13.61 -27.09
CA LYS A 169 -9.83 13.81 -28.54
C LYS A 169 -10.73 12.84 -29.30
N ALA A 170 -10.84 11.59 -28.85
CA ALA A 170 -11.74 10.62 -29.47
C ALA A 170 -13.22 10.99 -29.28
N GLU A 171 -13.55 11.67 -28.17
CA GLU A 171 -14.88 12.24 -27.90
C GLU A 171 -15.17 13.56 -28.63
N GLY A 172 -14.17 14.16 -29.29
CA GLY A 172 -14.29 15.45 -29.96
C GLY A 172 -14.28 16.66 -29.02
N ARG A 173 -13.83 16.50 -27.77
CA ARG A 173 -13.60 17.59 -26.80
C ARG A 173 -12.25 18.28 -27.06
N ASN A 174 -12.10 19.52 -26.62
CA ASN A 174 -10.84 20.22 -26.73
C ASN A 174 -9.90 19.85 -25.56
N PRO A 175 -8.57 19.88 -25.75
CA PRO A 175 -7.61 19.60 -24.67
C PRO A 175 -7.77 20.51 -23.44
N GLU A 176 -8.26 21.74 -23.64
CA GLU A 176 -8.52 22.72 -22.58
C GLU A 176 -9.72 22.34 -21.70
N ASP A 177 -10.57 21.41 -22.15
CA ASP A 177 -11.73 20.91 -21.41
C ASP A 177 -11.38 19.78 -20.43
N ILE A 178 -10.09 19.42 -20.30
CA ILE A 178 -9.64 18.38 -19.36
C ILE A 178 -9.91 18.78 -17.91
N THR A 179 -10.41 17.84 -17.13
CA THR A 179 -10.75 18.01 -15.72
C THR A 179 -9.89 17.11 -14.82
N GLU A 180 -9.92 17.36 -13.51
CA GLU A 180 -9.32 16.45 -12.51
C GLU A 180 -9.93 15.04 -12.61
N ALA A 181 -11.26 14.96 -12.80
CA ALA A 181 -11.96 13.68 -12.96
C ALA A 181 -11.51 12.90 -14.20
N ASP A 182 -11.19 13.59 -15.31
CA ASP A 182 -10.65 12.95 -16.51
C ASP A 182 -9.28 12.32 -16.21
N ILE A 183 -8.46 12.93 -15.35
CA ILE A 183 -7.16 12.37 -14.92
C ILE A 183 -7.37 11.23 -13.93
N ASP A 184 -8.24 11.40 -12.92
CA ASP A 184 -8.56 10.39 -11.89
C ASP A 184 -8.98 9.05 -12.50
N ASN A 185 -9.82 9.12 -13.53
CA ASN A 185 -10.31 7.95 -14.26
C ASN A 185 -9.21 7.17 -15.00
N HIS A 186 -8.02 7.76 -15.16
CA HIS A 186 -6.88 7.13 -15.83
C HIS A 186 -5.70 6.84 -14.90
N LEU A 187 -5.80 7.15 -13.61
CA LEU A 187 -4.81 6.75 -12.63
C LEU A 187 -4.87 5.23 -12.40
N MET A 188 -3.74 4.64 -12.04
CA MET A 188 -3.67 3.19 -11.75
C MET A 188 -4.41 2.83 -10.46
N SER A 189 -4.72 3.82 -9.62
CA SER A 189 -5.52 3.68 -8.41
C SER A 189 -7.03 3.84 -8.63
N GLN A 190 -7.50 3.92 -9.88
CA GLN A 190 -8.93 4.06 -10.19
C GLN A 190 -9.74 2.97 -9.47
N GLY A 191 -10.82 3.39 -8.80
CA GLY A 191 -11.71 2.49 -8.06
C GLY A 191 -11.25 2.09 -6.66
N LEU A 192 -10.04 2.51 -6.23
CA LEU A 192 -9.56 2.29 -4.86
C LEU A 192 -9.92 3.43 -3.90
N GLY A 193 -10.26 4.61 -4.44
CA GLY A 193 -10.39 5.85 -3.67
C GLY A 193 -9.03 6.39 -3.21
N ASP A 194 -9.00 7.65 -2.78
CA ASP A 194 -7.79 8.27 -2.27
C ASP A 194 -7.44 7.77 -0.87
N PRO A 195 -6.15 7.65 -0.51
CA PRO A 195 -5.75 7.34 0.85
C PRO A 195 -6.27 8.40 1.82
N ASP A 196 -6.87 7.96 2.92
CA ASP A 196 -7.18 8.83 4.05
C ASP A 196 -5.94 9.10 4.89
N LEU A 197 -5.08 8.07 5.02
CA LEU A 197 -3.88 8.09 5.83
C LEU A 197 -2.68 7.51 5.05
N LEU A 198 -1.58 8.24 5.05
CA LEU A 198 -0.26 7.74 4.69
C LEU A 198 0.54 7.44 5.96
N ILE A 199 1.05 6.23 6.06
CA ILE A 199 2.04 5.83 7.08
C ILE A 199 3.41 5.71 6.42
N ARG A 200 4.44 6.29 7.03
CA ARG A 200 5.82 6.03 6.64
C ARG A 200 6.67 5.68 7.86
N THR A 201 7.36 4.55 7.76
CA THR A 201 8.28 4.04 8.79
C THR A 201 9.68 4.63 8.66
N SER A 202 10.55 4.33 9.63
CA SER A 202 11.98 4.61 9.69
C SER A 202 12.45 6.06 9.88
N GLY A 203 11.54 6.98 10.25
CA GLY A 203 11.85 8.38 10.60
C GLY A 203 12.02 9.33 9.40
N GLU A 204 11.83 8.83 8.18
CA GLU A 204 12.02 9.64 6.98
C GLU A 204 10.79 10.48 6.65
N LEU A 205 10.93 11.81 6.63
CA LEU A 205 9.84 12.76 6.38
C LEU A 205 9.74 13.17 4.91
N ARG A 206 9.31 12.25 4.04
CA ARG A 206 9.09 12.52 2.61
C ARG A 206 8.13 11.49 1.98
N LEU A 207 7.63 11.79 0.78
CA LEU A 207 6.73 10.88 0.04
C LEU A 207 7.47 9.94 -0.91
N SER A 208 8.68 10.30 -1.33
CA SER A 208 9.50 9.48 -2.25
C SER A 208 8.76 9.06 -3.53
N ASN A 209 8.03 9.98 -4.17
CA ASN A 209 7.31 9.73 -5.43
C ASN A 209 6.15 8.73 -5.29
N PHE A 210 5.63 8.50 -4.08
CA PHE A 210 4.49 7.63 -3.84
C PHE A 210 3.16 8.40 -3.92
N MET A 211 2.19 7.90 -4.66
CA MET A 211 0.78 8.36 -4.72
C MET A 211 0.61 9.88 -4.72
N LEU A 212 1.41 10.58 -5.53
CA LEU A 212 1.54 12.04 -5.44
C LEU A 212 0.23 12.80 -5.69
N TRP A 213 -0.62 12.27 -6.55
CA TRP A 213 -1.92 12.86 -6.85
C TRP A 213 -2.92 12.54 -5.75
N GLN A 214 -3.03 11.25 -5.42
CA GLN A 214 -4.00 10.70 -4.48
C GLN A 214 -3.77 11.18 -3.04
N LEU A 215 -2.54 11.57 -2.69
CA LEU A 215 -2.18 12.03 -1.34
C LEU A 215 -2.51 13.51 -1.07
N ALA A 216 -3.17 14.22 -1.99
CA ALA A 216 -3.38 15.67 -1.91
C ALA A 216 -4.06 16.13 -0.60
N TYR A 217 -4.97 15.31 -0.05
CA TYR A 217 -5.71 15.59 1.18
C TYR A 217 -5.59 14.49 2.25
N SER A 218 -4.59 13.63 2.11
CA SER A 218 -4.35 12.57 3.10
C SER A 218 -3.67 13.13 4.34
N GLU A 219 -3.95 12.51 5.47
CA GLU A 219 -3.18 12.71 6.69
C GLU A 219 -1.88 11.92 6.64
N PHE A 220 -0.80 12.46 7.19
CA PHE A 220 0.52 11.81 7.18
C PHE A 220 0.99 11.44 8.60
N TYR A 221 1.26 10.16 8.82
CA TYR A 221 1.84 9.63 10.04
C TYR A 221 3.25 9.10 9.78
N PHE A 222 4.24 9.70 10.45
CA PHE A 222 5.65 9.29 10.33
C PHE A 222 6.11 8.69 11.65
N THR A 223 6.74 7.52 11.59
CA THR A 223 7.28 6.83 12.78
C THR A 223 8.74 6.47 12.60
N GLU A 224 9.51 6.52 13.70
CA GLU A 224 10.91 6.09 13.78
C GLU A 224 11.09 4.56 13.73
N VAL A 225 10.01 3.80 13.95
CA VAL A 225 10.02 2.34 13.90
C VAL A 225 10.39 1.89 12.49
N HIS A 226 11.37 1.00 12.36
CA HIS A 226 11.71 0.42 11.06
C HIS A 226 10.68 -0.63 10.66
N TRP A 227 10.38 -0.74 9.36
CA TRP A 227 9.34 -1.66 8.88
C TRP A 227 9.41 -3.09 9.47
N PRO A 228 10.57 -3.77 9.56
CA PRO A 228 10.61 -5.11 10.16
C PRO A 228 10.33 -5.18 11.67
N ASP A 229 10.41 -4.04 12.38
CA ASP A 229 10.05 -3.94 13.80
C ASP A 229 8.61 -3.40 14.00
N PHE A 230 7.90 -3.01 12.93
CA PHE A 230 6.55 -2.44 12.97
C PHE A 230 5.49 -3.51 13.28
N LYS A 231 4.57 -3.21 14.19
CA LYS A 231 3.59 -4.15 14.73
C LYS A 231 2.17 -3.60 14.66
N GLU A 232 1.22 -4.45 15.03
CA GLU A 232 -0.19 -4.15 15.20
C GLU A 232 -0.40 -2.93 16.13
N GLU A 233 0.35 -2.83 17.23
CA GLU A 233 0.25 -1.68 18.13
C GLU A 233 0.72 -0.36 17.48
N ASP A 234 1.74 -0.41 16.62
CA ASP A 234 2.21 0.78 15.88
C ASP A 234 1.18 1.21 14.82
N PHE A 235 0.52 0.24 14.18
CA PHE A 235 -0.55 0.49 13.22
C PHE A 235 -1.76 1.11 13.91
N LEU A 236 -2.16 0.56 15.05
CA LEU A 236 -3.23 1.12 15.88
C LEU A 236 -2.92 2.56 16.28
N GLN A 237 -1.69 2.84 16.72
CA GLN A 237 -1.31 4.19 17.12
C GLN A 237 -1.47 5.19 15.96
N ALA A 238 -1.22 4.77 14.72
CA ALA A 238 -1.46 5.59 13.53
C ALA A 238 -2.97 5.81 13.27
N MET A 239 -3.82 4.83 13.57
CA MET A 239 -5.29 4.99 13.50
C MET A 239 -5.82 5.96 14.55
N ILE A 240 -5.33 5.85 15.80
CA ILE A 240 -5.69 6.76 16.89
C ILE A 240 -5.24 8.19 16.55
N ASP A 241 -4.01 8.36 16.06
CA ASP A 241 -3.52 9.66 15.63
C ASP A 241 -4.41 10.25 14.53
N TYR A 242 -4.78 9.46 13.53
CA TYR A 242 -5.70 9.87 12.48
C TYR A 242 -7.06 10.34 13.03
N GLN A 243 -7.66 9.59 13.96
CA GLN A 243 -8.95 9.96 14.57
C GLN A 243 -8.87 11.28 15.37
N ASN A 244 -7.70 11.61 15.90
CA ASN A 244 -7.48 12.86 16.64
C ASN A 244 -7.29 14.08 15.72
N ARG A 245 -7.23 13.90 14.40
CA ARG A 245 -7.08 15.01 13.46
C ARG A 245 -8.43 15.61 13.08
N SER A 246 -8.52 16.93 13.13
CA SER A 246 -9.66 17.68 12.60
C SER A 246 -9.51 17.82 11.08
N ARG A 247 -10.12 16.90 10.31
CA ARG A 247 -10.13 16.99 8.85
C ARG A 247 -11.01 18.15 8.40
N ARG A 248 -10.43 19.09 7.67
CA ARG A 248 -11.14 20.29 7.20
C ARG A 248 -11.36 20.35 5.69
N TYR A 249 -10.69 19.55 4.85
CA TYR A 249 -10.87 19.54 3.38
C TYR A 249 -11.04 20.94 2.73
N GLY A 250 -10.35 21.97 3.26
CA GLY A 250 -10.50 23.35 2.80
C GLY A 250 -11.79 24.09 3.22
N GLY A 251 -12.71 23.45 3.95
CA GLY A 251 -13.84 24.05 4.66
C GLY A 251 -13.49 24.48 6.10
N LEU A 252 -14.33 25.36 6.68
CA LEU A 252 -14.13 25.94 8.02
C LEU A 252 -14.34 24.91 9.15
#